data_AF-A0A958IVR9-F1
#
_entry.id   AF-A0A958IVR9-F1
#
_cell.length_a   1.000
_cell.length_b   1.000
_cell.length_c   1.000
_cell.angle_alpha   90.00
_cell.angle_beta   90.00
_cell.angle_gamma   90.00
#
_symmetry.space_group_name_H-M   'P 1'
#
loop_
_entity.id
_entity.type
_entity.pdbx_description
1 polymer ?
#
loop_
_entity_poly.entity_id
_entity_poly.type
_entity_poly.pdbx_seq_one_letter_code
_entity_poly.pdbx_strand_id
1 'polypeptide(L)'
;MAIMLTAKHGNENQSKEFLYHFLWSKLSDQFYIWHDLILPRIEQSVDFAILHPNYGMWILAVKDWSIQEIKGGNQKDCLLSSEGRESTVRNPVREAYEKAVTVKILMEKLP
;
A
#
# COMPACT_ATOMS: atom_id res chain seq x y z
N MET A 1 -14.55 3.12 -13.85
CA MET A 1 -14.19 2.85 -12.44
C MET A 1 -13.30 1.63 -12.44
N ALA A 2 -12.27 1.61 -11.61
CA ALA A 2 -11.37 0.46 -11.52
C ALA A 2 -12.07 -0.81 -11.06
N ILE A 3 -11.48 -1.94 -11.43
CA ILE A 3 -11.97 -3.26 -11.07
C ILE A 3 -11.35 -3.63 -9.72
N MET A 4 -12.17 -3.63 -8.66
CA MET A 4 -11.76 -4.11 -7.34
C MET A 4 -11.90 -5.64 -7.30
N LEU A 5 -10.78 -6.33 -7.14
CA LEU A 5 -10.71 -7.79 -7.14
C LEU A 5 -10.87 -8.39 -5.74
N THR A 6 -10.78 -7.57 -4.69
CA THR A 6 -11.12 -7.96 -3.32
C THR A 6 -12.17 -7.03 -2.73
N ALA A 7 -13.05 -7.62 -1.92
CA ALA A 7 -13.99 -6.87 -1.10
C ALA A 7 -13.29 -6.28 0.12
N LYS A 8 -13.92 -5.25 0.72
CA LYS A 8 -13.51 -4.75 2.04
C LYS A 8 -13.81 -5.80 3.12
N HIS A 9 -12.98 -5.85 4.13
CA HIS A 9 -13.11 -6.69 5.33
C HIS A 9 -13.99 -6.04 6.42
N GLY A 10 -14.27 -4.73 6.33
CA GLY A 10 -15.17 -4.01 7.24
C GLY A 10 -14.49 -3.50 8.52
N ASN A 11 -13.17 -3.64 8.61
CA ASN A 11 -12.33 -3.18 9.73
C ASN A 11 -11.14 -2.33 9.25
N GLU A 12 -11.20 -1.83 8.01
CA GLU A 12 -10.18 -0.94 7.46
C GLU A 12 -10.05 0.32 8.31
N ASN A 13 -8.81 0.82 8.42
CA ASN A 13 -8.62 2.16 8.92
C ASN A 13 -9.16 3.20 7.93
N GLN A 14 -9.37 4.41 8.44
CA GLN A 14 -9.98 5.50 7.66
C GLN A 14 -9.20 5.81 6.37
N SER A 15 -7.87 5.77 6.40
CA SER A 15 -7.06 6.08 5.21
C SER A 15 -7.18 5.02 4.12
N LYS A 16 -7.20 3.73 4.48
CA LYS A 16 -7.42 2.64 3.53
C LYS A 16 -8.82 2.70 2.94
N GLU A 17 -9.84 2.95 3.76
CA GLU A 17 -11.22 3.09 3.28
C GLU A 17 -11.34 4.27 2.29
N PHE A 18 -10.79 5.43 2.64
CA PHE A 18 -10.76 6.57 1.73
C PHE A 18 -10.06 6.22 0.42
N LEU A 19 -8.87 5.61 0.49
CA LEU A 19 -8.08 5.29 -0.70
C LEU A 19 -8.78 4.25 -1.58
N TYR A 20 -9.46 3.27 -0.99
CA TYR A 20 -10.27 2.28 -1.72
C TYR A 20 -11.29 2.97 -2.62
N HIS A 21 -12.10 3.87 -2.04
CA HIS A 21 -13.13 4.61 -2.78
C HIS A 21 -12.53 5.61 -3.79
N PHE A 22 -11.40 6.24 -3.42
CA PHE A 22 -10.68 7.14 -4.32
C PHE A 22 -10.18 6.39 -5.56
N LEU A 23 -9.46 5.27 -5.39
CA LEU A 23 -8.93 4.47 -6.49
C LEU A 23 -10.06 3.93 -7.39
N TRP A 24 -11.12 3.37 -6.80
CA TRP A 24 -12.27 2.87 -7.54
C TRP A 24 -12.92 3.95 -8.43
N SER A 25 -13.09 5.17 -7.89
CA SER A 25 -13.77 6.26 -8.59
C SER A 25 -12.89 7.02 -9.57
N LYS A 26 -11.57 7.09 -9.34
CA LYS A 26 -10.64 7.92 -10.12
C LYS A 26 -9.90 7.18 -11.21
N LEU A 27 -9.74 5.87 -11.08
CA LEU A 27 -9.08 5.04 -12.09
C LEU A 27 -10.10 4.45 -13.08
N SER A 28 -9.62 4.20 -14.31
CA SER A 28 -10.41 3.52 -15.34
C SER A 28 -10.56 2.03 -15.04
N ASP A 29 -11.46 1.38 -15.78
CA ASP A 29 -11.72 -0.05 -15.75
C ASP A 29 -10.55 -0.93 -16.25
N GLN A 30 -9.46 -0.33 -16.72
CA GLN A 30 -8.23 -1.03 -17.08
C GLN A 30 -7.31 -1.30 -15.89
N PHE A 31 -7.63 -0.72 -14.72
CA PHE A 31 -6.90 -0.95 -13.47
C PHE A 31 -7.56 -2.05 -12.65
N TYR A 32 -6.77 -3.06 -12.30
CA TYR A 32 -7.17 -4.18 -11.45
C TYR A 32 -6.55 -3.99 -10.08
N ILE A 33 -7.36 -4.01 -9.02
CA ILE A 33 -6.91 -3.61 -7.68
C ILE A 33 -7.23 -4.70 -6.67
N TRP A 34 -6.21 -5.21 -6.01
CA TRP A 34 -6.34 -5.98 -4.78
C TRP A 34 -6.10 -5.06 -3.58
N HIS A 35 -7.06 -5.06 -2.66
CA HIS A 35 -6.97 -4.44 -1.34
C HIS A 35 -6.70 -5.51 -0.28
N ASP A 36 -5.82 -5.21 0.69
CA ASP A 36 -5.39 -6.10 1.77
C ASP A 36 -4.98 -7.49 1.27
N LEU A 37 -4.17 -7.53 0.23
CA LEU A 37 -3.72 -8.76 -0.40
C LEU A 37 -2.75 -9.52 0.51
N ILE A 38 -3.15 -10.72 0.95
CA ILE A 38 -2.27 -11.67 1.63
C ILE A 38 -1.63 -12.56 0.58
N LEU A 39 -0.30 -12.52 0.50
CA LEU A 39 0.45 -13.34 -0.44
C LEU A 39 1.04 -14.56 0.28
N PRO A 40 1.07 -15.74 -0.38
CA PRO A 40 1.74 -16.90 0.17
C PRO A 40 3.20 -16.56 0.52
N ARG A 41 3.66 -16.98 1.71
CA ARG A 41 5.03 -16.75 2.21
C ARG A 41 5.36 -15.29 2.56
N ILE A 42 4.38 -14.38 2.52
CA ILE A 42 4.51 -13.05 3.11
C ILE A 42 3.66 -13.05 4.38
N GLU A 43 4.29 -12.88 5.54
CA GLU A 43 3.57 -12.82 6.83
C GLU A 43 2.76 -11.53 7.00
N GLN A 44 2.94 -10.55 6.11
CA GLN A 44 2.30 -9.24 6.16
C GLN A 44 1.50 -8.98 4.88
N SER A 45 0.32 -8.38 5.02
CA SER A 45 -0.51 -8.00 3.87
C SER A 45 0.10 -6.83 3.09
N VAL A 46 -0.20 -6.79 1.80
CA VAL A 46 -0.01 -5.61 0.95
C VAL A 46 -1.29 -4.78 1.01
N ASP A 47 -1.20 -3.49 1.34
CA ASP A 47 -2.40 -2.67 1.50
C ASP A 47 -3.15 -2.52 0.17
N PHE A 48 -2.43 -2.14 -0.90
CA PHE A 48 -2.96 -2.18 -2.25
C PHE A 48 -1.93 -2.69 -3.25
N ALA A 49 -2.34 -3.65 -4.08
CA ALA A 49 -1.65 -4.03 -5.30
C ALA A 49 -2.52 -3.64 -6.50
N ILE A 50 -1.97 -2.85 -7.41
CA ILE A 50 -2.68 -2.30 -8.56
C ILE A 50 -1.97 -2.77 -9.82
N LEU A 51 -2.67 -3.41 -10.75
CA LEU A 51 -2.12 -3.87 -12.02
C LEU A 51 -2.79 -3.13 -13.18
N HIS A 52 -1.96 -2.65 -14.11
CA HIS A 52 -2.40 -2.09 -15.38
C HIS A 52 -1.51 -2.62 -16.51
N PRO A 53 -2.08 -3.07 -17.65
CA PRO A 53 -1.31 -3.74 -18.71
C PRO A 53 -0.17 -2.88 -19.29
N ASN A 54 -0.37 -1.56 -19.38
CA ASN A 54 0.64 -0.65 -19.95
C ASN A 54 1.57 0.00 -18.91
N TYR A 55 1.22 -0.07 -17.62
CA TYR A 55 1.97 0.63 -16.56
C TYR A 55 2.59 -0.33 -15.54
N GLY A 56 2.33 -1.64 -15.68
CA GLY A 56 2.82 -2.65 -14.77
C GLY A 56 2.05 -2.65 -13.44
N MET A 57 2.76 -2.98 -12.37
CA MET A 57 2.18 -3.17 -11.04
C MET A 57 2.66 -2.09 -10.07
N TRP A 58 1.72 -1.51 -9.33
CA TRP A 58 1.97 -0.55 -8.26
C TRP A 58 1.63 -1.18 -6.92
N ILE A 59 2.52 -0.98 -5.95
CA ILE A 59 2.34 -1.42 -4.57
C ILE A 59 2.27 -0.18 -3.70
N LEU A 60 1.17 -0.02 -2.97
CA LEU A 60 0.99 1.12 -2.07
C LEU A 60 1.04 0.63 -0.63
N ALA A 61 1.81 1.35 0.19
CA ALA A 61 1.77 1.27 1.64
C ALA A 61 1.00 2.50 2.15
N VAL A 62 -0.01 2.29 2.99
CA VAL A 62 -0.90 3.32 3.50
C VAL A 62 -0.65 3.51 4.98
N LYS A 63 -0.52 4.77 5.41
CA LYS A 63 -0.31 5.15 6.80
C LYS A 63 -1.33 6.21 7.21
N ASP A 64 -1.84 6.11 8.43
CA ASP A 64 -2.74 7.12 9.02
C ASP A 64 -1.93 8.27 9.61
N TRP A 65 -1.09 8.92 8.79
CA TRP A 65 -0.28 10.06 9.20
C TRP A 65 -0.74 11.31 8.49
N SER A 66 -0.82 12.41 9.21
CA SER A 66 -0.87 13.75 8.65
C SER A 66 0.51 14.21 8.21
N ILE A 67 0.57 15.12 7.24
CA ILE A 67 1.85 15.66 6.75
C ILE A 67 2.59 16.42 7.84
N GLN A 68 1.88 17.01 8.80
CA GLN A 68 2.43 17.76 9.93
C GLN A 68 3.16 16.87 10.94
N GLU A 69 2.78 15.59 11.02
CA GLU A 69 3.45 14.62 11.87
C GLU A 69 4.83 14.23 11.31
N ILE A 70 5.07 14.38 10.01
CA ILE A 70 6.36 14.00 9.40
C ILE A 70 7.41 15.08 9.68
N LYS A 71 8.42 14.74 10.49
CA LYS A 71 9.56 15.63 10.82
C LYS A 71 10.74 15.45 9.90
N GLY A 72 10.86 14.28 9.27
CA GLY A 72 11.92 13.98 8.32
C GLY A 72 12.03 12.48 8.10
N GLY A 73 13.03 12.07 7.34
CA GLY A 73 13.29 10.66 7.11
C GLY A 73 14.48 10.43 6.19
N ASN A 74 14.90 9.18 6.14
CA ASN A 74 15.89 8.67 5.21
C ASN A 74 15.31 7.46 4.46
N GLN A 75 16.12 6.74 3.68
CA GLN A 75 15.66 5.58 2.90
C GLN A 75 15.10 4.43 3.75
N LYS A 76 15.42 4.35 5.04
CA LYS A 76 15.00 3.26 5.94
C LYS A 76 13.87 3.70 6.86
N ASP A 77 13.99 4.91 7.41
CA ASP A 77 13.16 5.36 8.53
C ASP A 77 12.51 6.73 8.28
N CYS A 78 11.35 6.92 8.88
CA CYS A 78 10.67 8.20 9.01
C CYS A 78 10.62 8.61 10.48
N LEU A 79 10.91 9.88 10.74
CA LEU A 79 10.75 10.53 12.03
C LEU A 79 9.37 11.18 12.07
N LEU A 80 8.56 10.77 13.03
CA LEU A 80 7.21 11.28 13.25
C LEU A 80 7.11 11.99 14.59
N SER A 81 6.26 13.00 14.68
CA SER A 81 5.88 13.66 15.92
C SER A 81 4.36 13.75 15.99
N SER A 82 3.77 12.93 16.86
CA SER A 82 2.32 12.87 17.06
C SER A 82 2.03 13.12 18.53
N GLU A 83 1.10 14.05 18.81
CA GLU A 83 0.72 14.43 20.18
C GLU A 83 1.91 14.80 21.08
N GLY A 84 2.95 15.42 20.50
CA GLY A 84 4.17 15.81 21.22
C GLY A 84 5.16 14.66 21.51
N ARG A 85 4.89 13.45 21.03
CA ARG A 85 5.80 12.30 21.12
C ARG A 85 6.48 12.06 19.79
N GLU A 86 7.81 12.00 19.82
CA GLU A 86 8.59 11.61 18.66
C GLU A 86 8.72 10.09 18.58
N SER A 87 8.60 9.56 17.37
CA SER A 87 8.84 8.15 17.10
C SER A 87 9.57 7.97 15.78
N THR A 88 10.41 6.94 15.73
CA THR A 88 11.07 6.50 14.50
C THR A 88 10.36 5.24 14.01
N VAL A 89 9.81 5.31 12.81
CA VAL A 89 9.09 4.20 12.19
C VAL A 89 9.72 3.85 10.86
N ARG A 90 9.44 2.66 10.33
CA ARG A 90 9.91 2.27 9.00
C ARG A 90 9.34 3.23 7.95
N ASN A 91 10.18 3.62 6.99
CA ASN A 91 9.75 4.44 5.86
C ASN A 91 8.73 3.66 4.99
N PRO A 92 7.54 4.20 4.73
CA PRO A 92 6.50 3.52 3.95
C PRO A 92 6.91 3.27 2.50
N VAL A 93 7.77 4.12 1.92
CA VAL A 93 8.32 3.89 0.57
C VAL A 93 9.22 2.64 0.56
N ARG A 94 10.00 2.44 1.62
CA ARG A 94 10.83 1.24 1.77
C ARG A 94 9.98 0.00 1.92
N GLU A 95 8.93 0.07 2.74
CA GLU A 95 7.98 -1.02 2.91
C GLU A 95 7.29 -1.40 1.59
N ALA A 96 6.81 -0.41 0.83
CA ALA A 96 6.20 -0.62 -0.47
C ALA A 96 7.18 -1.25 -1.47
N TYR A 97 8.44 -0.79 -1.49
CA TYR A 97 9.49 -1.37 -2.33
C TYR A 97 9.78 -2.84 -1.97
N GLU A 98 9.95 -3.15 -0.69
CA GLU A 98 10.20 -4.52 -0.23
C GLU A 98 9.05 -5.45 -0.62
N LYS A 99 7.80 -5.01 -0.38
CA LYS A 99 6.60 -5.75 -0.81
C LYS A 99 6.58 -5.94 -2.33
N ALA A 100 6.88 -4.92 -3.12
CA ALA A 100 6.94 -5.03 -4.59
C ALA A 100 7.99 -6.03 -5.09
N VAL A 101 9.19 -6.02 -4.49
CA VAL A 101 10.23 -7.01 -4.79
C VAL A 101 9.75 -8.42 -4.47
N THR A 102 9.09 -8.61 -3.32
CA THR A 102 8.56 -9.93 -2.96
C THR A 102 7.47 -10.38 -3.91
N VAL A 103 6.50 -9.52 -4.28
CA VAL A 103 5.46 -9.88 -5.25
C VAL A 103 6.09 -10.26 -6.58
N LYS A 104 7.06 -9.47 -7.07
CA LYS A 104 7.81 -9.78 -8.30
C LYS A 104 8.43 -11.18 -8.23
N ILE A 105 9.17 -11.48 -7.16
CA ILE A 105 9.83 -12.79 -6.99
C ILE A 105 8.80 -13.93 -6.96
N LEU A 106 7.66 -13.73 -6.31
CA LEU A 106 6.59 -14.74 -6.27
C LEU A 106 6.01 -14.96 -7.67
N MET A 107 5.74 -13.89 -8.42
CA MET A 107 5.25 -13.97 -9.79
C MET A 107 6.25 -14.63 -10.76
N GLU A 108 7.56 -14.41 -10.56
CA GLU A 108 8.60 -15.06 -11.38
C GLU A 108 8.75 -16.56 -11.08
N LYS A 109 8.36 -17.00 -9.87
CA LYS A 109 8.52 -18.39 -9.42
C LYS A 109 7.26 -19.24 -9.56
N LEU A 110 6.09 -18.60 -9.64
CA LEU A 110 4.83 -19.28 -9.84
C LEU A 110 4.56 -19.37 -11.35
N PRO A 111 4.36 -20.58 -11.90
CA PRO A 111 4.12 -20.78 -13.33
C PRO A 111 2.80 -20.18 -13.80
#